data_AF-A0A960RJH3-F1
#
_entry.id   AF-A0A960RJH3-F1
#
_cell.length_a   1.000
_cell.length_b   1.000
_cell.length_c   1.000
_cell.angle_alpha   90.00
_cell.angle_beta   90.00
_cell.angle_gamma   90.00
#
_symmetry.space_group_name_H-M   'P 1'
#
loop_
_entity.id
_entity.type
_entity.pdbx_description
1 polymer ?
#
loop_
_entity_poly.entity_id
_entity_poly.type
_entity_poly.pdbx_seq_one_letter_code
_entity_poly.pdbx_strand_id
1 'polypeptide(L)'
;MKRSVPLFLLSVVLFTPSALHADSVADLVKAQAVMSKVVRLLAKYQQYDIQLDAPAPRTNAKGKYVLPYNESGALTEWATKTFNVQAGSFAGEKAGEAAGKAVASKVPFGGLASGLMKKKGKEMGAMAALGGEKFVRSTSSLSFDNLDDYAVYLHVKHGQEPGFNQALAAAMAIYPQLENSYDGAIGKAYQQALRARKK
;
A
#
# COMPACT_ATOMS: atom_id res chain seq x y z
N MET A 1 -5.58 22.13 49.87
CA MET A 1 -6.38 23.07 49.05
C MET A 1 -5.82 23.15 47.64
N LYS A 2 -6.66 22.80 46.66
CA LYS A 2 -6.65 23.04 45.20
C LYS A 2 -5.31 23.31 44.49
N ARG A 3 -4.81 22.29 43.77
CA ARG A 3 -3.93 22.47 42.60
C ARG A 3 -4.78 22.38 41.34
N SER A 4 -4.94 23.52 40.67
CA SER A 4 -5.60 23.68 39.37
C SER A 4 -4.78 23.02 38.28
N VAL A 5 -5.38 22.04 37.60
CA VAL A 5 -4.86 21.42 36.38
C VAL A 5 -5.27 22.32 35.20
N PRO A 6 -4.35 22.75 34.32
CA PRO A 6 -4.74 23.47 33.12
C PRO A 6 -5.45 22.52 32.16
N LEU A 7 -6.69 22.85 31.85
CA LEU A 7 -7.53 22.22 30.84
C LEU A 7 -6.91 22.47 29.46
N PHE A 8 -6.19 21.50 28.91
CA PHE A 8 -5.81 21.51 27.50
C PHE A 8 -7.09 21.31 26.67
N LEU A 9 -7.60 22.42 26.12
CA LEU A 9 -8.63 22.41 25.09
C LEU A 9 -8.10 21.61 23.89
N LEU A 10 -8.66 20.42 23.71
CA LEU A 10 -8.49 19.61 22.52
C LEU A 10 -9.20 20.33 21.37
N SER A 11 -8.46 21.19 20.66
CA SER A 11 -8.94 21.79 19.41
C SER A 11 -9.05 20.68 18.38
N VAL A 12 -10.23 20.05 18.31
CA VAL A 12 -10.64 19.23 17.17
C VAL A 12 -10.70 20.19 15.99
N VAL A 13 -9.64 20.20 15.17
CA VAL A 13 -9.71 20.81 13.85
C VAL A 13 -10.76 19.99 13.09
N LEU A 14 -11.98 20.53 13.02
CA LEU A 14 -12.99 20.05 12.10
C LEU A 14 -12.42 20.25 10.71
N PHE A 15 -11.84 19.17 10.17
CA PHE A 15 -11.45 19.11 8.78
C PHE A 15 -12.74 19.29 7.98
N THR A 16 -12.95 20.50 7.45
CA THR A 16 -14.01 20.73 6.48
C THR A 16 -13.71 19.81 5.30
N PRO A 17 -14.65 18.92 4.92
CA PRO A 17 -14.46 18.13 3.73
C PRO A 17 -14.61 19.08 2.55
N SER A 18 -13.50 19.65 2.08
CA SER A 18 -13.44 20.16 0.72
C SER A 18 -13.88 19.01 -0.17
N ALA A 19 -15.05 19.17 -0.79
CA ALA A 19 -15.72 18.16 -1.59
C ALA A 19 -14.77 17.62 -2.68
N LEU A 20 -14.10 16.50 -2.35
CA LEU A 20 -13.47 15.62 -3.32
C LEU A 20 -14.62 14.96 -4.06
N HIS A 21 -14.91 15.44 -5.27
CA HIS A 21 -15.77 14.75 -6.22
C HIS A 21 -15.16 13.38 -6.51
N ALA A 22 -15.69 12.36 -5.83
CA ALA A 22 -15.38 10.97 -6.06
C ALA A 22 -16.46 10.42 -7.00
N ASP A 23 -16.11 10.17 -8.25
CA ASP A 23 -17.09 9.84 -9.29
C ASP A 23 -17.51 8.36 -9.29
N SER A 24 -16.99 7.52 -8.37
CA SER A 24 -17.56 6.19 -8.11
C SER A 24 -17.47 5.80 -6.62
N VAL A 25 -18.60 5.43 -6.03
CA VAL A 25 -18.72 4.95 -4.64
C VAL A 25 -17.85 3.70 -4.42
N ALA A 26 -17.66 2.87 -5.45
CA ALA A 26 -16.94 1.60 -5.35
C ALA A 26 -15.43 1.77 -5.10
N ASP A 27 -14.82 2.81 -5.67
CA ASP A 27 -13.38 3.02 -5.51
C ASP A 27 -13.05 3.70 -4.18
N LEU A 28 -13.90 4.61 -3.73
CA LEU A 28 -13.84 5.18 -2.37
C LEU A 28 -13.96 4.09 -1.31
N VAL A 29 -14.84 3.11 -1.52
CA VAL A 29 -14.99 1.94 -0.64
C VAL A 29 -13.72 1.07 -0.60
N LYS A 30 -13.01 0.87 -1.72
CA LYS A 30 -11.76 0.09 -1.73
C LYS A 30 -10.63 0.81 -1.01
N ALA A 31 -10.43 2.10 -1.26
CA ALA A 31 -9.43 2.91 -0.58
C ALA A 31 -9.69 2.96 0.94
N GLN A 32 -10.96 3.17 1.33
CA GLN A 32 -11.39 3.12 2.72
C GLN A 32 -11.22 1.72 3.34
N ALA A 33 -11.42 0.64 2.58
CA ALA A 33 -11.19 -0.73 3.03
C ALA A 33 -9.69 -1.01 3.27
N VAL A 34 -8.79 -0.53 2.41
CA VAL A 34 -7.34 -0.64 2.60
C VAL A 34 -6.92 0.09 3.87
N MET A 35 -7.34 1.35 4.04
CA MET A 35 -7.07 2.13 5.26
C MET A 35 -7.61 1.43 6.52
N SER A 36 -8.83 0.89 6.45
CA SER A 36 -9.43 0.18 7.57
C SER A 36 -8.70 -1.12 7.90
N LYS A 37 -8.09 -1.81 6.92
CA LYS A 37 -7.21 -2.97 7.17
C LYS A 37 -5.93 -2.55 7.87
N VAL A 38 -5.28 -1.49 7.39
CA VAL A 38 -4.04 -0.97 8.01
C VAL A 38 -4.27 -0.53 9.45
N VAL A 39 -5.29 0.29 9.70
CA VAL A 39 -5.63 0.75 11.06
C VAL A 39 -5.93 -0.43 11.98
N ARG A 40 -6.69 -1.43 11.50
CA ARG A 40 -6.98 -2.64 12.28
C ARG A 40 -5.73 -3.47 12.58
N LEU A 41 -4.79 -3.57 11.65
CA LEU A 41 -3.52 -4.27 11.87
C LEU A 41 -2.64 -3.55 12.88
N LEU A 42 -2.49 -2.23 12.72
CA LEU A 42 -1.74 -1.41 13.68
C LEU A 42 -2.36 -1.55 15.08
N ALA A 43 -3.69 -1.41 15.21
CA ALA A 43 -4.39 -1.59 16.47
C ALA A 43 -4.26 -3.02 17.03
N LYS A 44 -4.35 -4.05 16.17
CA LYS A 44 -4.21 -5.46 16.56
C LYS A 44 -2.86 -5.72 17.19
N TYR A 45 -1.79 -5.13 16.65
CA TYR A 45 -0.44 -5.40 17.10
C TYR A 45 0.18 -4.39 18.07
N GLN A 46 -0.45 -3.21 18.23
CA GLN A 46 -0.03 -2.17 19.17
C GLN A 46 0.13 -2.67 20.62
N GLN A 47 -0.62 -3.71 21.00
CA GLN A 47 -0.64 -4.26 22.36
C GLN A 47 0.52 -5.21 22.70
N TYR A 48 1.32 -5.68 21.72
CA TYR A 48 2.26 -6.77 21.97
C TYR A 48 3.61 -6.34 22.53
N ASP A 49 3.90 -5.03 22.65
CA ASP A 49 5.21 -4.50 23.09
C ASP A 49 6.40 -5.31 22.55
N ILE A 50 6.32 -5.64 21.26
CA ILE A 50 7.30 -6.41 20.52
C ILE A 50 7.77 -5.55 19.39
N GLN A 51 9.05 -5.23 19.43
CA GLN A 51 9.75 -4.61 18.33
C GLN A 51 9.98 -5.69 17.27
N LEU A 52 9.40 -5.48 16.08
CA LEU A 52 9.70 -6.33 14.93
C LEU A 52 10.98 -5.83 14.26
N ASP A 53 11.84 -6.77 13.92
CA ASP A 53 12.98 -6.51 13.06
C ASP A 53 12.50 -6.37 11.61
N ALA A 54 12.85 -5.25 10.98
CA ALA A 54 12.57 -5.03 9.57
C ALA A 54 13.55 -5.85 8.72
N PRO A 55 13.07 -6.66 7.75
CA PRO A 55 13.93 -7.30 6.76
C PRO A 55 14.79 -6.29 6.00
N ALA A 56 16.04 -6.62 5.70
CA ALA A 56 16.93 -5.70 4.99
C ALA A 56 16.54 -5.60 3.50
N PRO A 57 16.31 -4.38 2.96
CA PRO A 57 16.05 -4.21 1.53
C PRO A 57 17.33 -4.36 0.72
N ARG A 58 17.20 -4.69 -0.57
CA ARG A 58 18.28 -4.55 -1.54
C ARG A 58 18.49 -3.06 -1.83
N THR A 59 19.73 -2.61 -1.87
CA THR A 59 20.14 -1.23 -2.22
C THR A 59 20.20 -1.00 -3.73
N ASN A 60 19.21 -1.51 -4.44
CA ASN A 60 18.99 -1.28 -5.87
C ASN A 60 17.54 -1.66 -6.23
N ALA A 61 17.09 -1.25 -7.41
CA ALA A 61 15.77 -1.60 -7.95
C ALA A 61 15.73 -2.91 -8.77
N LYS A 62 16.65 -3.86 -8.53
CA LYS A 62 16.72 -5.13 -9.30
C LYS A 62 15.88 -6.27 -8.72
N GLY A 63 15.37 -6.13 -7.50
CA GLY A 63 14.45 -7.08 -6.89
C GLY A 63 13.07 -7.07 -7.55
N LYS A 64 12.27 -8.09 -7.25
CA LYS A 64 10.92 -8.25 -7.82
C LYS A 64 9.96 -7.12 -7.43
N TYR A 65 10.07 -6.62 -6.20
CA TYR A 65 9.17 -5.62 -5.62
C TYR A 65 9.96 -4.36 -5.24
N VAL A 66 9.74 -3.24 -5.93
CA VAL A 66 10.39 -1.97 -5.60
C VAL A 66 9.59 -1.20 -4.54
N LEU A 67 10.30 -0.51 -3.66
CA LEU A 67 9.67 0.24 -2.58
C LEU A 67 9.05 1.57 -3.08
N PRO A 68 7.91 1.99 -2.49
CA PRO A 68 7.32 3.31 -2.73
C PRO A 68 8.08 4.42 -2.00
N TYR A 69 9.17 4.09 -1.32
CA TYR A 69 10.07 4.99 -0.64
C TYR A 69 11.50 4.83 -1.18
N ASN A 70 12.23 5.93 -1.22
CA ASN A 70 13.66 5.94 -1.51
C ASN A 70 14.50 5.72 -0.23
N GLU A 71 15.82 5.74 -0.36
CA GLU A 71 16.75 5.56 0.76
C GLU A 71 16.66 6.65 1.84
N SER A 72 16.16 7.84 1.50
CA SER A 72 15.94 8.93 2.46
C SER A 72 14.58 8.85 3.15
N GLY A 73 13.78 7.80 2.89
CA GLY A 73 12.42 7.65 3.43
C GLY A 73 11.39 8.57 2.77
N ALA A 74 11.72 9.24 1.67
CA ALA A 74 10.76 10.04 0.90
C ALA A 74 10.04 9.16 -0.13
N LEU A 75 8.79 9.50 -0.45
CA LEU A 75 8.04 8.79 -1.50
C LEU A 75 8.77 8.87 -2.84
N THR A 76 8.75 7.77 -3.59
CA THR A 76 9.25 7.77 -4.96
C THR A 76 8.34 8.58 -5.89
N GLU A 77 8.86 8.98 -7.04
CA GLU A 77 8.06 9.64 -8.07
C GLU A 77 6.93 8.75 -8.56
N TRP A 78 7.17 7.44 -8.72
CA TRP A 78 6.11 6.52 -9.14
C TRP A 78 5.03 6.39 -8.06
N ALA A 79 5.37 6.37 -6.76
CA ALA A 79 4.38 6.31 -5.69
C ALA A 79 3.55 7.60 -5.65
N THR A 80 4.19 8.75 -5.80
CA THR A 80 3.53 10.06 -5.87
C THR A 80 2.62 10.17 -7.10
N LYS A 81 3.11 9.73 -8.26
CA LYS A 81 2.32 9.66 -9.49
C LYS A 81 1.17 8.68 -9.36
N THR A 82 1.36 7.56 -8.66
CA THR A 82 0.30 6.61 -8.37
C THR A 82 -0.80 7.27 -7.53
N PHE A 83 -0.44 8.07 -6.53
CA PHE A 83 -1.40 8.84 -5.77
C PHE A 83 -2.14 9.88 -6.63
N ASN A 84 -1.43 10.62 -7.48
CA ASN A 84 -2.05 11.63 -8.35
C ASN A 84 -2.92 11.01 -9.45
N VAL A 85 -2.51 9.87 -10.02
CA VAL A 85 -3.29 9.11 -10.98
C VAL A 85 -4.46 8.45 -10.29
N GLN A 86 -4.31 7.88 -9.09
CA GLN A 86 -5.44 7.38 -8.30
C GLN A 86 -6.38 8.54 -7.99
N ALA A 87 -5.95 9.65 -7.41
CA ALA A 87 -6.79 10.82 -7.17
C ALA A 87 -7.50 11.32 -8.46
N GLY A 88 -6.81 11.34 -9.60
CA GLY A 88 -7.38 11.73 -10.90
C GLY A 88 -8.25 10.67 -11.59
N SER A 89 -8.08 9.37 -11.28
CA SER A 89 -8.89 8.26 -11.81
C SER A 89 -10.01 7.83 -10.88
N PHE A 90 -9.91 8.17 -9.59
CA PHE A 90 -11.03 8.23 -8.64
C PHE A 90 -11.99 9.38 -8.98
N ALA A 91 -11.52 10.38 -9.73
CA ALA A 91 -12.33 11.39 -10.42
C ALA A 91 -12.56 11.05 -11.93
N GLY A 92 -12.25 9.83 -12.38
CA GLY A 92 -12.32 9.49 -13.80
C GLY A 92 -12.04 8.03 -14.11
N GLU A 93 -13.11 7.23 -14.19
CA GLU A 93 -13.19 5.78 -14.50
C GLU A 93 -12.32 5.23 -15.67
N LYS A 94 -11.59 6.06 -16.44
CA LYS A 94 -11.00 5.66 -17.72
C LYS A 94 -9.72 4.82 -17.66
N ALA A 95 -8.90 4.89 -16.61
CA ALA A 95 -7.59 4.20 -16.61
C ALA A 95 -7.71 2.68 -16.41
N GLY A 96 -8.56 2.24 -15.47
CA GLY A 96 -8.83 0.82 -15.24
C GLY A 96 -9.67 0.18 -16.35
N GLU A 97 -10.62 0.93 -16.91
CA GLU A 97 -11.45 0.47 -18.02
C GLU A 97 -10.66 0.38 -19.34
N ALA A 98 -9.72 1.29 -19.61
CA ALA A 98 -8.87 1.23 -20.81
C ALA A 98 -7.89 0.04 -20.78
N ALA A 99 -7.26 -0.22 -19.63
CA ALA A 99 -6.41 -1.41 -19.46
C ALA A 99 -7.24 -2.71 -19.46
N GLY A 100 -8.43 -2.68 -18.86
CA GLY A 100 -9.39 -3.80 -18.89
C GLY A 100 -9.90 -4.13 -20.29
N LYS A 101 -10.24 -3.11 -21.10
CA LYS A 101 -10.69 -3.28 -22.49
C LYS A 101 -9.58 -3.80 -23.41
N ALA A 102 -8.33 -3.36 -23.22
CA ALA A 102 -7.18 -3.87 -23.99
C ALA A 102 -6.90 -5.38 -23.74
N VAL A 103 -7.14 -5.86 -22.51
CA VAL A 103 -6.92 -7.28 -22.14
C VAL A 103 -8.15 -8.15 -22.42
N ALA A 104 -9.37 -7.61 -22.27
CA ALA A 104 -10.62 -8.33 -22.54
C ALA A 104 -10.81 -8.68 -24.03
N SER A 105 -10.16 -7.96 -24.93
CA SER A 105 -10.36 -8.10 -26.38
C SER A 105 -9.67 -9.32 -27.02
N LYS A 106 -8.99 -10.20 -26.26
CA LYS A 106 -8.16 -11.24 -26.90
C LYS A 106 -8.05 -12.64 -26.29
N VAL A 107 -8.84 -13.04 -25.27
CA VAL A 107 -8.77 -14.44 -24.78
C VAL A 107 -10.12 -15.00 -24.31
N PRO A 108 -10.74 -15.95 -25.05
CA PRO A 108 -11.96 -16.62 -24.64
C PRO A 108 -11.63 -17.93 -23.90
N PHE A 109 -11.14 -17.90 -22.65
CA PHE A 109 -10.83 -19.15 -21.93
C PHE A 109 -11.10 -19.10 -20.41
N GLY A 110 -12.16 -19.80 -19.99
CA GLY A 110 -12.17 -20.76 -18.87
C GLY A 110 -11.86 -20.29 -17.44
N GLY A 111 -12.92 -20.03 -16.66
CA GLY A 111 -13.12 -20.32 -15.21
C GLY A 111 -11.99 -20.08 -14.18
N LEU A 112 -10.85 -20.76 -14.29
CA LEU A 112 -9.80 -20.80 -13.26
C LEU A 112 -8.54 -20.00 -13.63
N ALA A 113 -8.21 -19.91 -14.93
CA ALA A 113 -7.15 -19.04 -15.44
C ALA A 113 -7.53 -17.55 -15.36
N SER A 114 -8.84 -17.27 -15.29
CA SER A 114 -9.38 -15.91 -15.20
C SER A 114 -8.82 -15.13 -14.01
N GLY A 115 -8.65 -15.76 -12.83
CA GLY A 115 -8.20 -15.07 -11.62
C GLY A 115 -6.74 -14.58 -11.70
N LEU A 116 -5.83 -15.44 -12.13
CA LEU A 116 -4.41 -15.11 -12.27
C LEU A 116 -4.17 -14.13 -13.42
N MET A 117 -4.83 -14.35 -14.57
CA MET A 117 -4.75 -13.44 -15.71
C MET A 117 -5.34 -12.06 -15.38
N LYS A 118 -6.45 -12.00 -14.64
CA LYS A 118 -7.02 -10.73 -14.14
C LYS A 118 -6.04 -9.99 -13.23
N LYS A 119 -5.36 -10.67 -12.30
CA LYS A 119 -4.37 -10.04 -11.41
C LYS A 119 -3.18 -9.50 -12.19
N LYS A 120 -2.61 -10.32 -13.07
CA LYS A 120 -1.48 -9.92 -13.91
C LYS A 120 -1.86 -8.78 -14.88
N GLY A 121 -3.06 -8.82 -15.44
CA GLY A 121 -3.60 -7.74 -16.29
C GLY A 121 -3.78 -6.43 -15.52
N LYS A 122 -4.27 -6.48 -14.27
CA LYS A 122 -4.36 -5.30 -13.40
C LYS A 122 -2.99 -4.70 -13.10
N GLU A 123 -2.04 -5.54 -12.69
CA GLU A 123 -0.65 -5.13 -12.44
C GLU A 123 -0.01 -4.50 -13.67
N MET A 124 -0.11 -5.15 -14.83
CA MET A 124 0.40 -4.60 -16.10
C MET A 124 -0.29 -3.29 -16.50
N GLY A 125 -1.61 -3.20 -16.31
CA GLY A 125 -2.37 -1.99 -16.59
C GLY A 125 -1.98 -0.82 -15.70
N ALA A 126 -1.85 -1.07 -14.38
CA ALA A 126 -1.38 -0.08 -13.42
C ALA A 126 0.06 0.36 -13.74
N MET A 127 0.97 -0.58 -13.96
CA MET A 127 2.35 -0.29 -14.38
C MET A 127 2.38 0.56 -15.66
N ALA A 128 1.59 0.21 -16.68
CA ALA A 128 1.51 0.98 -17.92
C ALA A 128 1.02 2.41 -17.70
N ALA A 129 -0.03 2.61 -16.89
CA ALA A 129 -0.56 3.93 -16.55
C ALA A 129 0.47 4.82 -15.84
N LEU A 130 1.39 4.22 -15.09
CA LEU A 130 2.46 4.94 -14.40
C LEU A 130 3.64 5.32 -15.31
N GLY A 131 3.72 4.80 -16.54
CA GLY A 131 4.85 4.99 -17.46
C GLY A 131 5.69 3.72 -17.66
N GLY A 132 5.19 2.57 -17.21
CA GLY A 132 5.80 1.25 -17.38
C GLY A 132 6.82 0.88 -16.30
N GLU A 133 7.22 -0.38 -16.33
CA GLU A 133 8.17 -0.96 -15.36
C GLU A 133 9.51 -0.22 -15.33
N LYS A 134 9.99 0.27 -16.48
CA LYS A 134 11.25 1.02 -16.58
C LYS A 134 11.19 2.30 -15.73
N PHE A 135 10.10 3.06 -15.80
CA PHE A 135 9.91 4.28 -15.00
C PHE A 135 9.81 3.97 -13.51
N VAL A 136 9.03 2.95 -13.14
CA VAL A 136 8.87 2.52 -11.75
C VAL A 136 10.22 2.09 -11.15
N ARG A 137 11.02 1.34 -11.90
CA ARG A 137 12.36 0.93 -11.45
C ARG A 137 13.37 2.07 -11.44
N SER A 138 13.38 2.95 -12.44
CA SER A 138 14.36 4.05 -12.51
C SER A 138 14.15 5.10 -11.43
N THR A 139 12.95 5.19 -10.86
CA THR A 139 12.59 6.12 -9.78
C THR A 139 12.62 5.46 -8.39
N SER A 140 13.15 4.25 -8.30
CA SER A 140 13.27 3.48 -7.06
C SER A 140 14.75 3.21 -6.73
N SER A 141 15.10 3.28 -5.44
CA SER A 141 16.44 2.91 -4.97
C SER A 141 16.46 1.57 -4.22
N LEU A 142 15.32 1.15 -3.66
CA LEU A 142 15.23 -0.05 -2.83
C LEU A 142 14.27 -1.10 -3.40
N SER A 143 14.57 -2.38 -3.17
CA SER A 143 13.69 -3.48 -3.59
C SER A 143 13.82 -4.76 -2.75
N PHE A 144 12.88 -5.67 -2.94
CA PHE A 144 12.81 -6.99 -2.32
C PHE A 144 12.53 -8.09 -3.36
N ASP A 145 12.98 -9.31 -3.09
CA ASP A 145 12.62 -10.48 -3.90
C ASP A 145 11.42 -11.25 -3.34
N ASN A 146 11.10 -11.03 -2.06
CA ASN A 146 10.02 -11.67 -1.33
C ASN A 146 8.96 -10.63 -0.94
N LEU A 147 7.69 -10.96 -1.17
CA LEU A 147 6.57 -10.06 -0.91
C LEU A 147 6.22 -9.97 0.59
N ASP A 148 6.44 -11.04 1.36
CA ASP A 148 6.25 -11.03 2.81
C ASP A 148 7.31 -10.12 3.46
N ASP A 149 8.58 -10.21 3.04
CA ASP A 149 9.65 -9.32 3.55
C ASP A 149 9.38 -7.86 3.21
N TYR A 150 8.91 -7.61 1.98
CA TYR A 150 8.47 -6.28 1.52
C TYR A 150 7.35 -5.72 2.40
N ALA A 151 6.32 -6.53 2.68
CA ALA A 151 5.17 -6.13 3.49
C ALA A 151 5.59 -5.81 4.94
N VAL A 152 6.43 -6.66 5.54
CA VAL A 152 6.95 -6.45 6.89
C VAL A 152 7.82 -5.21 6.94
N TYR A 153 8.71 -5.00 5.97
CA TYR A 153 9.53 -3.79 5.90
C TYR A 153 8.68 -2.53 5.87
N LEU A 154 7.70 -2.45 4.96
CA LEU A 154 6.78 -1.32 4.85
C LEU A 154 6.07 -1.05 6.18
N HIS A 155 5.56 -2.09 6.81
CA HIS A 155 4.87 -1.98 8.09
C HIS A 155 5.78 -1.46 9.21
N VAL A 156 6.97 -2.04 9.36
CA VAL A 156 7.88 -1.73 10.47
C VAL A 156 8.53 -0.36 10.29
N LYS A 157 8.96 -0.02 9.07
CA LYS A 157 9.68 1.24 8.82
C LYS A 157 8.77 2.44 8.65
N HIS A 158 7.64 2.26 7.96
CA HIS A 158 6.78 3.38 7.57
C HIS A 158 5.37 3.31 8.16
N GLY A 159 5.00 2.23 8.86
CA GLY A 159 3.62 2.00 9.30
C GLY A 159 3.00 3.06 10.21
N GLN A 160 3.83 3.89 10.85
CA GLN A 160 3.43 4.99 11.72
C GLN A 160 3.59 6.38 11.07
N GLU A 161 4.12 6.45 9.85
CA GLU A 161 4.37 7.72 9.17
C GLU A 161 3.09 8.31 8.56
N PRO A 162 2.92 9.64 8.61
CA PRO A 162 1.92 10.32 7.80
C PRO A 162 2.17 9.99 6.32
N GLY A 163 1.16 9.47 5.62
CA GLY A 163 1.31 9.07 4.21
C GLY A 163 1.47 7.57 3.98
N PHE A 164 1.63 6.76 5.04
CA PHE A 164 1.81 5.31 4.91
C PHE A 164 0.66 4.63 4.15
N ASN A 165 -0.58 5.03 4.44
CA ASN A 165 -1.75 4.47 3.78
C ASN A 165 -1.71 4.71 2.26
N GLN A 166 -1.27 5.89 1.83
CA GLN A 166 -1.11 6.25 0.43
C GLN A 166 0.01 5.43 -0.21
N ALA A 167 1.14 5.27 0.47
CA ALA A 167 2.26 4.48 -0.02
C ALA A 167 1.89 2.99 -0.16
N LEU A 168 1.18 2.44 0.82
CA LEU A 168 0.71 1.06 0.77
C LEU A 168 -0.34 0.86 -0.32
N ALA A 169 -1.26 1.80 -0.50
CA ALA A 169 -2.23 1.75 -1.59
C ALA A 169 -1.54 1.83 -2.96
N ALA A 170 -0.50 2.67 -3.10
CA ALA A 170 0.31 2.72 -4.32
C ALA A 170 1.03 1.39 -4.57
N ALA A 171 1.61 0.78 -3.54
CA ALA A 171 2.22 -0.54 -3.62
C ALA A 171 1.21 -1.63 -4.01
N MET A 172 0.02 -1.64 -3.42
CA MET A 172 -1.04 -2.61 -3.74
C MET A 172 -1.56 -2.46 -5.18
N ALA A 173 -1.56 -1.25 -5.73
CA ALA A 173 -1.98 -1.00 -7.11
C ALA A 173 -1.06 -1.69 -8.13
N ILE A 174 0.25 -1.66 -7.90
CA ILE A 174 1.23 -2.32 -8.77
C ILE A 174 1.55 -3.75 -8.35
N TYR A 175 1.26 -4.14 -7.09
CA TYR A 175 1.41 -5.49 -6.56
C TYR A 175 0.11 -5.99 -5.91
N PRO A 176 -0.92 -6.35 -6.70
CA PRO A 176 -2.25 -6.71 -6.17
C PRO A 176 -2.26 -7.92 -5.24
N GLN A 177 -1.22 -8.75 -5.28
CA GLN A 177 -1.04 -9.88 -4.37
C GLN A 177 -0.87 -9.41 -2.92
N LEU A 178 -0.31 -8.21 -2.72
CA LEU A 178 -0.09 -7.59 -1.41
C LEU A 178 -1.39 -7.36 -0.64
N GLU A 179 -2.50 -7.05 -1.33
CA GLU A 179 -3.82 -6.83 -0.71
C GLU A 179 -4.30 -8.01 0.15
N ASN A 180 -3.85 -9.22 -0.21
CA ASN A 180 -4.26 -10.47 0.43
C ASN A 180 -3.16 -11.07 1.32
N SER A 181 -1.89 -10.79 1.04
CA SER A 181 -0.77 -11.35 1.81
C SER A 181 -0.30 -10.44 2.95
N TYR A 182 -0.56 -9.13 2.91
CA TYR A 182 -0.05 -8.15 3.86
C TYR A 182 -0.32 -8.53 5.33
N ASP A 183 -1.60 -8.75 5.68
CA ASP A 183 -2.02 -9.14 7.03
C ASP A 183 -1.35 -10.46 7.49
N GLY A 184 -1.23 -11.41 6.56
CA GLY A 184 -0.61 -12.71 6.82
C GLY A 184 0.88 -12.61 7.06
N ALA A 185 1.59 -11.80 6.27
CA ALA A 185 3.02 -11.56 6.40
C ALA A 185 3.36 -10.93 7.77
N ILE A 186 2.63 -9.86 8.14
CA ILE A 186 2.81 -9.19 9.44
C ILE A 186 2.48 -10.14 10.58
N GLY A 187 1.38 -10.88 10.48
CA GLY A 187 0.99 -11.85 11.51
C GLY A 187 2.04 -12.94 11.73
N LYS A 188 2.63 -13.47 10.65
CA LYS A 188 3.76 -14.42 10.76
C LYS A 188 4.97 -13.78 11.44
N ALA A 189 5.33 -12.54 11.08
CA ALA A 189 6.47 -11.84 11.67
C ALA A 189 6.30 -11.65 13.19
N TYR A 190 5.12 -11.21 13.64
CA TYR A 190 4.80 -11.12 15.07
C TYR A 190 4.85 -12.47 15.78
N GLN A 191 4.32 -13.53 15.16
CA GLN A 191 4.39 -14.87 15.76
C GLN A 191 5.82 -15.38 15.87
N GLN A 192 6.69 -15.08 14.90
CA GLN A 192 8.10 -15.43 14.95
C GLN A 192 8.82 -14.67 16.07
N ALA A 193 8.60 -13.35 16.19
CA ALA A 193 9.19 -12.55 17.26
C ALA A 193 8.72 -13.00 18.66
N LEU A 194 7.43 -13.32 18.82
CA LEU A 194 6.89 -13.90 20.05
C LEU A 194 7.56 -15.22 20.43
N ARG A 195 7.83 -16.09 19.45
CA ARG A 195 8.52 -17.38 19.68
C ARG A 195 9.99 -17.18 20.03
N ALA A 196 10.66 -16.20 19.42
CA ALA A 196 12.05 -15.89 19.71
C ALA A 196 12.23 -15.40 21.15
N ARG A 197 11.31 -14.59 21.67
CA ARG A 197 11.33 -14.10 23.06
C ARG A 197 11.15 -15.20 24.13
N LYS A 198 10.53 -16.33 23.76
CA LYS A 198 10.29 -17.46 24.68
C LYS A 198 11.45 -18.44 24.76
N LYS A 199 12.47 -18.29 23.90
CA LYS A 199 13.69 -19.09 23.93
C LYS A 199 14.75 -18.35 24.75
#